data_AF-A0A0Q9QGR3-F1
#
_entry.id   AF-A0A0Q9QGR3-F1
#
_cell.length_a   1.000
_cell.length_b   1.000
_cell.length_c   1.000
_cell.angle_alpha   90.00
_cell.angle_beta   90.00
_cell.angle_gamma   90.00
#
_symmetry.space_group_name_H-M   'P 1'
#
loop_
_entity.id
_entity.type
_entity.pdbx_description
1 polymer ?
#
loop_
_entity_poly.entity_id
_entity_poly.type
_entity_poly.pdbx_seq_one_letter_code
_entity_poly.pdbx_strand_id
1 'polypeptide(L)'
;MVFLLYCFVSLFVYVYFMKYQQKHLHWLEIIFYWCVASLLIQIRSAIFTMNMKNVVIPQSIMFEFSHVLIRLVLYPLVTLFYLNEISAAASKIKKTGVIIKYSVFLLGLEWVSDWLGVFNHTNPYLLGSGVFWLGYLMLMLIIMKVFHSKFYKGYHKP
;
A
#
# COMPACT_ATOMS: atom_id res chain seq x y z
N MET A 1 10.06 5.27 -20.27
CA MET A 1 9.50 3.90 -20.30
C MET A 1 9.01 3.44 -18.93
N VAL A 2 9.78 3.67 -17.86
CA VAL A 2 9.40 3.28 -16.48
C VAL A 2 8.04 3.85 -16.04
N PHE A 3 7.76 5.14 -16.28
CA PHE A 3 6.46 5.74 -15.95
C PHE A 3 5.28 5.03 -16.61
N LEU A 4 5.37 4.77 -17.92
CA LEU A 4 4.32 4.05 -18.66
C LEU A 4 4.10 2.64 -18.11
N LEU A 5 5.18 1.93 -17.75
CA LEU A 5 5.07 0.63 -17.09
C LEU A 5 4.24 0.73 -15.80
N TYR A 6 4.52 1.71 -14.93
CA TYR A 6 3.73 1.90 -13.71
C TYR A 6 2.30 2.35 -13.99
N CYS A 7 2.02 3.11 -15.04
CA CYS A 7 0.65 3.41 -15.47
C CYS A 7 -0.10 2.12 -15.83
N PHE A 8 0.51 1.25 -16.65
CA PHE A 8 -0.10 -0.02 -17.04
C PHE A 8 -0.30 -0.96 -15.85
N VAL A 9 0.70 -1.09 -14.98
CA VAL A 9 0.59 -1.91 -13.77
C VAL A 9 -0.50 -1.37 -12.84
N SER A 10 -0.55 -0.04 -12.61
CA SER A 10 -1.56 0.57 -11.75
C SER A 10 -2.97 0.38 -12.31
N LEU A 11 -3.14 0.57 -13.62
CA LEU A 11 -4.42 0.33 -14.30
C LEU A 11 -4.83 -1.14 -14.20
N PHE A 12 -3.92 -2.06 -14.44
CA PHE A 12 -4.18 -3.50 -14.33
C PHE A 12 -4.61 -3.87 -12.90
N VAL A 13 -3.87 -3.41 -11.89
CA VAL A 13 -4.19 -3.65 -10.47
C VAL A 13 -5.54 -3.03 -10.11
N TYR A 14 -5.85 -1.83 -10.60
CA TYR A 14 -7.15 -1.19 -10.41
C TYR A 14 -8.30 -2.01 -11.02
N VAL A 15 -8.18 -2.41 -12.29
CA VAL A 15 -9.19 -3.23 -12.98
C VAL A 15 -9.37 -4.57 -12.28
N TYR A 16 -8.26 -5.19 -11.86
CA TYR A 16 -8.30 -6.43 -11.08
C TYR A 16 -9.01 -6.19 -9.73
N PHE A 17 -8.78 -5.06 -9.07
CA PHE A 17 -9.45 -4.72 -7.81
C PHE A 17 -10.95 -4.64 -8.00
N MET A 18 -11.39 -3.86 -8.98
CA MET A 18 -12.81 -3.71 -9.28
C MET A 18 -13.49 -5.03 -9.65
N LYS A 19 -12.78 -5.95 -10.32
CA LYS A 19 -13.30 -7.28 -10.69
C LYS A 19 -13.39 -8.26 -9.52
N TYR A 20 -12.40 -8.26 -8.61
CA TYR A 20 -12.27 -9.26 -7.55
C TYR A 20 -12.61 -8.73 -6.15
N GLN A 21 -13.02 -7.46 -6.03
CA GLN A 21 -13.56 -6.92 -4.80
C GLN A 21 -14.84 -7.68 -4.42
N GLN A 22 -14.80 -8.39 -3.30
CA GLN A 22 -15.89 -9.25 -2.83
C GLN A 22 -16.95 -8.49 -1.99
N LYS A 23 -17.11 -7.19 -2.23
CA LYS A 23 -18.01 -6.27 -1.49
C LYS A 23 -17.81 -6.21 0.05
N HIS A 24 -16.73 -6.77 0.58
CA HIS A 24 -16.44 -6.73 2.03
C HIS A 24 -16.06 -5.34 2.56
N LEU A 25 -15.73 -4.43 1.66
CA LEU A 25 -15.48 -3.02 1.94
C LEU A 25 -16.56 -2.17 1.25
N HIS A 26 -17.20 -1.31 2.03
CA HIS A 26 -18.11 -0.30 1.52
C HIS A 26 -17.34 0.79 0.75
N TRP A 27 -18.01 1.50 -0.17
CA TRP A 27 -17.33 2.50 -1.02
C TRP A 27 -16.69 3.64 -0.21
N LEU A 28 -17.34 4.07 0.89
CA LEU A 28 -16.76 5.07 1.82
C LEU A 28 -15.47 4.55 2.47
N GLU A 29 -15.42 3.26 2.80
CA GLU A 29 -14.24 2.64 3.39
C GLU A 29 -13.10 2.59 2.38
N ILE A 30 -13.41 2.28 1.11
CA ILE A 30 -12.42 2.28 0.04
C ILE A 30 -11.78 3.66 -0.09
N ILE A 31 -12.59 4.72 -0.17
CA ILE A 31 -12.08 6.09 -0.30
C ILE A 31 -11.28 6.46 0.96
N PHE A 32 -11.81 6.19 2.15
CA PHE A 32 -11.13 6.51 3.40
C PHE A 32 -9.78 5.78 3.52
N TYR A 33 -9.75 4.48 3.30
CA TYR A 33 -8.52 3.68 3.38
C TYR A 33 -7.53 4.04 2.27
N TRP A 34 -7.99 4.42 1.08
CA TRP A 34 -7.12 4.94 0.03
C TRP A 34 -6.42 6.22 0.49
N CYS A 35 -7.16 7.18 1.04
CA CYS A 35 -6.60 8.44 1.53
C CYS A 35 -5.62 8.22 2.68
N VAL A 36 -5.98 7.40 3.67
CA VAL A 36 -5.10 7.06 4.80
C VAL A 36 -3.83 6.36 4.31
N ALA A 37 -3.96 5.38 3.42
CA ALA A 37 -2.83 4.67 2.84
C ALA A 37 -1.88 5.64 2.11
N SER A 38 -2.43 6.52 1.27
CA SER A 38 -1.67 7.52 0.53
C SER A 38 -0.91 8.46 1.46
N LEU A 39 -1.58 8.93 2.52
CA LEU A 39 -0.99 9.84 3.51
C LEU A 39 0.17 9.18 4.27
N LEU A 40 -0.02 7.95 4.78
CA LEU A 40 1.03 7.23 5.52
C LEU A 40 2.27 6.97 4.65
N ILE A 41 2.06 6.64 3.37
CA ILE A 41 3.13 6.36 2.41
C ILE A 41 3.85 7.65 2.01
N GLN A 42 3.12 8.76 1.85
CA GLN A 42 3.74 10.08 1.65
C GLN A 42 4.58 10.48 2.85
N ILE A 43 4.09 10.30 4.07
CA ILE A 43 4.84 10.58 5.31
C ILE A 43 6.13 9.77 5.34
N ARG A 44 6.05 8.46 5.06
CA ARG A 44 7.25 7.62 4.90
C ARG A 44 8.20 8.22 3.89
N SER A 45 7.71 8.50 2.69
CA SER A 45 8.54 9.01 1.62
C SER A 45 9.25 10.31 2.03
N ALA A 46 8.56 11.25 2.67
CA ALA A 46 9.14 12.50 3.14
C ALA A 46 10.24 12.26 4.21
N ILE A 47 10.00 11.37 5.17
CA ILE A 47 11.01 11.01 6.19
C ILE A 47 12.26 10.44 5.52
N PHE A 48 12.09 9.56 4.53
CA PHE A 48 13.18 8.83 3.91
C PHE A 48 14.00 9.67 2.93
N THR A 49 13.35 10.59 2.22
CA THR A 49 14.03 11.45 1.23
C THR A 49 14.54 12.75 1.84
N MET A 50 13.80 13.38 2.76
CA MET A 50 14.15 14.71 3.30
C MET A 50 14.95 14.63 4.61
N ASN A 51 14.52 13.79 5.56
CA ASN A 51 15.14 13.75 6.88
C ASN A 51 16.33 12.79 6.94
N MET A 52 16.12 11.53 6.53
CA MET A 52 17.15 10.50 6.68
C MET A 52 18.12 10.45 5.49
N LYS A 53 17.73 10.98 4.33
CA LYS A 53 18.49 10.89 3.06
C LYS A 53 18.91 9.46 2.70
N ASN A 54 18.09 8.48 3.12
CA ASN A 54 18.30 7.07 2.87
C ASN A 54 17.86 6.67 1.45
N VAL A 55 17.10 7.55 0.79
CA VAL A 55 16.55 7.32 -0.54
C VAL A 55 16.72 8.56 -1.39
N VAL A 56 17.21 8.37 -2.61
CA VAL A 56 17.32 9.42 -3.63
C VAL A 56 16.33 9.13 -4.75
N ILE A 57 15.51 10.14 -5.06
CA ILE A 57 14.68 10.13 -6.27
C ILE A 57 15.49 10.85 -7.35
N PRO A 58 15.75 10.24 -8.51
CA PRO A 58 16.42 10.94 -9.60
C PRO A 58 15.63 12.17 -10.04
N GLN A 59 16.32 13.28 -10.34
CA GLN A 59 15.72 14.56 -10.77
C GLN A 59 15.16 14.54 -12.21
N SER A 60 14.69 13.38 -12.67
CA SER A 60 14.00 13.26 -13.94
C SER A 60 12.50 13.26 -13.67
N ILE A 61 11.80 14.10 -14.43
CA ILE A 61 10.35 14.27 -14.34
C ILE A 61 9.59 12.93 -14.45
N MET A 62 10.12 11.98 -15.23
CA MET A 62 9.53 10.67 -15.41
C MET A 62 9.68 9.78 -14.16
N PHE A 63 10.82 9.87 -13.46
CA PHE A 63 11.02 9.13 -12.21
C PHE A 63 10.19 9.75 -11.07
N GLU A 64 10.11 11.07 -11.00
CA GLU A 64 9.27 11.77 -10.03
C GLU A 64 7.78 11.42 -10.21
N PHE A 65 7.26 11.46 -11.44
CA PHE A 65 5.88 11.06 -11.70
C PHE A 65 5.63 9.58 -11.43
N SER A 66 6.59 8.70 -11.75
CA SER A 66 6.50 7.28 -11.39
C SER A 66 6.39 7.10 -9.88
N HIS A 67 7.21 7.81 -9.13
CA HIS A 67 7.22 7.77 -7.69
C HIS A 67 5.93 8.35 -7.07
N VAL A 68 5.35 9.41 -7.66
CA VAL A 68 4.02 9.93 -7.27
C VAL A 68 2.94 8.87 -7.53
N LEU A 69 2.92 8.27 -8.72
CA LEU A 69 1.94 7.26 -9.10
C LEU A 69 1.99 6.03 -8.18
N ILE A 70 3.18 5.54 -7.86
CA ILE A 70 3.36 4.40 -6.96
C ILE A 70 2.78 4.72 -5.57
N ARG A 71 3.09 5.90 -5.03
CA ARG A 71 2.67 6.31 -3.68
C ARG A 71 1.17 6.62 -3.57
N LEU A 72 0.58 7.20 -4.61
CA LEU A 72 -0.81 7.65 -4.61
C LEU A 72 -1.80 6.62 -5.14
N VAL A 73 -1.33 5.66 -5.94
CA VAL A 73 -2.22 4.72 -6.62
C VAL A 73 -1.83 3.29 -6.32
N LEU A 74 -0.62 2.86 -6.70
CA LEU A 74 -0.26 1.45 -6.65
C LEU A 74 -0.27 0.90 -5.22
N TYR A 75 0.47 1.52 -4.30
CA TYR A 75 0.49 1.04 -2.92
C TYR A 75 -0.87 1.17 -2.22
N PRO A 76 -1.63 2.29 -2.33
CA PRO A 76 -3.00 2.35 -1.80
C PRO A 76 -3.92 1.24 -2.34
N LEU A 77 -3.85 0.91 -3.63
CA LEU A 77 -4.62 -0.20 -4.21
C LEU A 77 -4.26 -1.55 -3.60
N VAL A 78 -2.96 -1.82 -3.42
CA VAL A 78 -2.49 -3.04 -2.75
C VAL A 78 -2.99 -3.09 -1.30
N THR A 79 -3.02 -1.96 -0.61
CA THR A 79 -3.56 -1.86 0.74
C THR A 79 -5.07 -2.14 0.77
N LEU A 80 -5.83 -1.67 -0.21
CA LEU A 80 -7.25 -1.98 -0.33
C LEU A 80 -7.50 -3.47 -0.57
N PHE A 81 -6.69 -4.10 -1.41
CA PHE A 81 -6.70 -5.54 -1.61
C PHE A 81 -6.47 -6.31 -0.31
N TYR A 82 -5.45 -5.90 0.44
CA TYR A 82 -5.15 -6.44 1.76
C TYR A 82 -6.35 -6.32 2.71
N LEU A 83 -6.95 -5.13 2.81
CA LEU A 83 -8.09 -4.88 3.71
C LEU A 83 -9.35 -5.65 3.30
N ASN A 84 -9.59 -5.81 2.00
CA ASN A 84 -10.70 -6.60 1.49
C ASN A 84 -10.52 -8.09 1.81
N GLU A 85 -9.32 -8.65 1.54
CA GLU A 85 -9.04 -10.06 1.85
C GLU A 85 -8.99 -10.36 3.34
N ILE A 86 -8.39 -9.49 4.16
CA ILE A 86 -8.31 -9.73 5.60
C ILE A 86 -9.68 -9.62 6.28
N SER A 87 -10.59 -8.85 5.69
CA SER A 87 -12.00 -8.79 6.09
C SER A 87 -12.75 -10.07 5.73
N ALA A 88 -12.44 -10.70 4.59
CA ALA A 88 -12.99 -11.98 4.17
C ALA A 88 -12.42 -13.18 4.96
N ALA A 89 -11.24 -13.04 5.55
CA ALA A 89 -10.57 -14.13 6.25
C ALA A 89 -11.26 -14.50 7.57
N ALA A 90 -11.88 -15.68 7.61
CA ALA A 90 -12.62 -16.16 8.80
C ALA A 90 -11.72 -16.53 9.99
N SER A 91 -10.54 -17.12 9.76
CA SER A 91 -9.67 -17.65 10.83
C SER A 91 -8.43 -16.80 11.09
N LYS A 92 -7.92 -16.85 12.32
CA LYS A 92 -6.67 -16.16 12.71
C LYS A 92 -5.49 -16.57 11.82
N ILE A 93 -5.36 -17.87 11.50
CA ILE A 93 -4.30 -18.40 10.64
C ILE A 93 -4.39 -17.78 9.23
N LYS A 94 -5.59 -17.72 8.64
CA LYS A 94 -5.78 -17.08 7.34
C LYS A 94 -5.42 -15.60 7.37
N LYS A 95 -5.78 -14.87 8.44
CA LYS A 95 -5.41 -13.46 8.62
C LYS A 95 -3.89 -13.27 8.67
N THR A 96 -3.18 -14.11 9.42
CA THR A 96 -1.71 -14.09 9.46
C THR A 96 -1.12 -14.36 8.07
N GLY A 97 -1.65 -15.34 7.34
CA GLY A 97 -1.22 -15.62 5.96
C GLY A 97 -1.43 -14.43 5.02
N VAL A 98 -2.57 -13.74 5.12
CA VAL A 98 -2.86 -12.51 4.34
C VAL A 98 -1.85 -11.41 4.69
N ILE A 99 -1.56 -11.17 5.97
CA ILE A 99 -0.55 -10.18 6.38
C ILE A 99 0.81 -10.50 5.77
N ILE A 100 1.29 -11.73 5.92
CA ILE A 100 2.59 -12.16 5.37
C ILE A 100 2.62 -11.98 3.85
N LYS A 101 1.58 -12.44 3.15
CA LYS A 101 1.46 -12.32 1.69
C LYS A 101 1.62 -10.88 1.23
N TYR A 102 0.86 -9.97 1.81
CA TYR A 102 0.89 -8.56 1.41
C TYR A 102 2.15 -7.83 1.89
N SER A 103 2.75 -8.21 3.02
CA SER A 103 4.05 -7.70 3.43
C SER A 103 5.14 -8.06 2.43
N VAL A 104 5.21 -9.32 2.00
CA VAL A 104 6.18 -9.79 1.00
C VAL A 104 5.92 -9.11 -0.34
N PHE A 105 4.65 -8.95 -0.74
CA PHE A 105 4.30 -8.29 -2.00
C PHE A 105 4.70 -6.80 -2.02
N LEU A 106 4.43 -6.06 -0.95
CA LEU A 106 4.83 -4.65 -0.84
C LEU A 106 6.35 -4.48 -0.80
N LEU A 107 7.06 -5.34 -0.07
CA LEU A 107 8.52 -5.39 -0.08
C LEU A 107 9.06 -5.67 -1.50
N GLY A 108 8.44 -6.61 -2.23
CA GLY A 108 8.79 -6.91 -3.61
C GLY A 108 8.56 -5.74 -4.56
N LEU A 109 7.43 -5.02 -4.43
CA LEU A 109 7.16 -3.81 -5.21
C LEU A 109 8.19 -2.71 -4.96
N GLU A 110 8.60 -2.54 -3.71
CA GLU A 110 9.67 -1.60 -3.36
C GLU A 110 11.00 -2.01 -4.00
N TRP A 111 11.37 -3.29 -3.91
CA TRP A 111 12.60 -3.80 -4.52
C TRP A 111 12.61 -3.65 -6.05
N VAL A 112 11.48 -3.88 -6.71
CA VAL A 112 11.32 -3.60 -8.15
C VAL A 112 11.49 -2.10 -8.44
N SER A 113 10.97 -1.23 -7.57
CA SER A 113 11.09 0.22 -7.75
C SER A 113 12.52 0.72 -7.54
N ASP A 114 13.26 0.11 -6.63
CA ASP A 114 14.70 0.32 -6.42
C ASP A 114 15.50 -0.15 -7.63
N TRP A 115 15.24 -1.38 -8.12
CA TRP A 115 15.90 -1.94 -9.30
C TRP A 115 15.65 -1.13 -10.58
N LEU A 116 14.43 -0.59 -10.75
CA LEU A 116 14.08 0.28 -11.88
C LEU A 116 14.60 1.72 -11.76
N GLY A 117 15.29 2.06 -10.67
CA GLY A 117 15.87 3.38 -10.46
C GLY A 117 14.88 4.44 -9.99
N VAL A 118 13.64 4.08 -9.63
CA VAL A 118 12.60 5.03 -9.22
C VAL A 118 12.80 5.48 -7.77
N PHE A 119 13.32 4.59 -6.94
CA PHE A 119 13.44 4.78 -5.50
C PHE A 119 14.73 4.14 -4.98
N ASN A 120 15.87 4.84 -5.15
CA ASN A 120 17.21 4.30 -4.91
C ASN A 120 17.60 4.35 -3.44
N HIS A 121 17.79 3.19 -2.81
CA HIS A 121 18.27 3.09 -1.44
C HIS A 121 19.79 3.26 -1.38
N THR A 122 20.27 4.11 -0.48
CA THR A 122 21.71 4.41 -0.34
C THR A 122 22.47 3.43 0.58
N ASN A 123 21.75 2.60 1.35
CA ASN A 123 22.29 1.59 2.26
C ASN A 123 21.48 0.29 2.16
N PRO A 124 22.01 -0.87 2.59
CA PRO A 124 21.24 -2.13 2.63
C PRO A 124 20.07 -2.02 3.63
N TYR A 125 18.92 -1.56 3.12
CA TYR A 125 17.73 -1.19 3.89
C TYR A 125 16.65 -2.29 3.88
N LEU A 126 16.98 -3.50 3.42
CA LEU A 126 16.01 -4.58 3.21
C LEU A 126 15.25 -4.97 4.50
N LEU A 127 15.95 -5.08 5.63
CA LEU A 127 15.31 -5.41 6.91
C LEU A 127 14.41 -4.28 7.43
N GLY A 128 14.85 -3.03 7.30
CA GLY A 128 14.07 -1.86 7.71
C GLY A 128 12.79 -1.69 6.88
N SER A 129 12.88 -1.96 5.57
CA SER A 129 11.72 -1.96 4.68
C SER A 129 10.71 -3.06 5.06
N GLY A 130 11.17 -4.29 5.32
CA GLY A 130 10.28 -5.38 5.74
C GLY A 130 9.53 -5.08 7.04
N VAL A 131 10.23 -4.55 8.06
CA VAL A 131 9.62 -4.12 9.32
C VAL A 131 8.61 -3.00 9.10
N PHE A 132 8.93 -2.03 8.24
CA PHE A 132 8.00 -0.95 7.90
C PHE A 132 6.72 -1.49 7.28
N TRP A 133 6.80 -2.34 6.25
CA TRP A 133 5.61 -2.84 5.56
C TRP A 133 4.73 -3.70 6.48
N LEU A 134 5.33 -4.52 7.35
CA LEU A 134 4.58 -5.26 8.35
C LEU A 134 3.87 -4.32 9.33
N GLY A 135 4.59 -3.34 9.89
CA GLY A 135 4.03 -2.35 10.81
C GLY A 135 2.92 -1.51 10.17
N TYR A 136 3.10 -1.11 8.91
CA TYR A 136 2.12 -0.41 8.11
C TYR A 136 0.82 -1.20 7.93
N LEU A 137 0.89 -2.48 7.55
CA LEU A 137 -0.30 -3.33 7.40
C LEU A 137 -1.01 -3.58 8.73
N MET A 138 -0.25 -3.71 9.82
CA MET A 138 -0.80 -3.82 11.17
C MET A 138 -1.52 -2.54 11.59
N LEU A 139 -0.95 -1.37 11.29
CA LEU A 139 -1.59 -0.07 11.53
C LEU A 139 -2.89 0.06 10.73
N MET A 140 -2.88 -0.27 9.44
CA MET A 140 -4.10 -0.24 8.60
C MET A 140 -5.19 -1.19 9.13
N LEU A 141 -4.81 -2.37 9.64
CA LEU A 141 -5.75 -3.28 10.28
C LEU A 141 -6.36 -2.70 11.57
N ILE A 142 -5.56 -2.01 12.39
CA ILE A 142 -6.05 -1.32 13.58
C ILE A 142 -7.03 -0.20 13.18
N ILE A 143 -6.67 0.62 12.19
CA ILE A 143 -7.51 1.70 11.67
C ILE A 143 -8.85 1.14 11.16
N MET A 144 -8.83 0.04 10.39
CA MET A 144 -10.04 -0.61 9.93
C MET A 144 -10.93 -1.08 11.10
N LYS A 145 -10.34 -1.70 12.13
CA LYS A 145 -11.11 -2.12 13.32
C LYS A 145 -11.74 -0.94 14.06
N VAL A 146 -11.01 0.16 14.23
CA VAL A 146 -11.52 1.39 14.86
C VAL A 146 -12.63 1.99 14.01
N PHE A 147 -12.42 2.09 12.69
CA PHE A 147 -13.41 2.58 11.75
C PHE A 147 -14.70 1.76 11.83
N HIS A 148 -14.61 0.43 11.77
CA HIS A 148 -15.79 -0.44 11.89
C HIS A 148 -16.50 -0.26 13.24
N SER A 149 -15.75 -0.20 14.35
CA SER A 149 -16.31 -0.07 15.69
C SER A 149 -17.05 1.27 15.92
N LYS A 150 -16.57 2.35 15.29
CA LYS A 150 -17.15 3.69 15.44
C LYS A 150 -18.23 3.98 14.41
N PHE A 151 -18.02 3.58 13.16
CA PHE A 151 -18.86 3.96 12.03
C PHE A 151 -20.03 3.00 11.81
N TYR A 152 -19.85 1.70 12.06
CA TYR A 152 -20.93 0.71 11.96
C TYR A 152 -21.65 0.45 13.30
N LYS A 153 -21.42 1.29 14.32
CA LYS A 153 -22.12 1.15 15.60
C LYS A 153 -23.61 1.48 15.39
N GLY A 154 -24.43 0.44 15.19
CA GLY A 154 -25.87 0.56 14.93
C GLY A 154 -26.29 0.28 13.48
N TYR A 155 -25.36 -0.03 12.56
CA TYR A 155 -25.68 -0.39 11.17
C TYR A 155 -25.28 -1.85 10.89
N HIS A 156 -26.10 -2.58 10.12
CA HIS A 156 -25.71 -3.90 9.62
C HIS A 156 -24.56 -3.74 8.62
N LYS A 157 -23.51 -4.52 8.82
CA LYS A 157 -22.40 -4.60 7.88
C LYS A 157 -22.93 -5.22 6.57
N PRO A 158 -22.53 -4.71 5.38
CA PRO A 158 -22.82 -5.38 4.12
C PRO A 158 -22.18 -6.78 4.04
#